data_AF-A0A7V3L5W0-F1
#
_entry.id   AF-A0A7V3L5W0-F1
#
_cell.length_a   1.000
_cell.length_b   1.000
_cell.length_c   1.000
_cell.angle_alpha   90.00
_cell.angle_beta   90.00
_cell.angle_gamma   90.00
#
_symmetry.space_group_name_H-M   'P 1'
#
loop_
_entity.id
_entity.type
_entity.pdbx_description
1 polymer ?
#
loop_
_entity_poly.entity_id
_entity_poly.type
_entity_poly.pdbx_seq_one_letter_code
_entity_poly.pdbx_strand_id
1 'polypeptide(L)' 'MTCVACARAFAVEVLDEGPPFDPNSAALPDLEKMRENGMGIYLMREAMDVVEIECNLPGNRVRMIKWLR' A
#
# COMPACT_ATOMS: atom_id res chain seq x y z
N MET A 1 12.33 2.27 2.62
CA MET A 1 11.63 1.00 2.32
C MET A 1 12.36 -0.14 2.99
N THR A 2 11.65 -1.00 3.71
CA THR A 2 12.16 -2.25 4.26
C THR A 2 11.34 -3.42 3.74
N CYS A 3 11.98 -4.58 3.62
CA CYS A 3 11.38 -5.78 3.07
C CYS A 3 11.93 -6.98 3.85
N VAL A 4 11.02 -7.81 4.37
CA VAL A 4 11.37 -9.02 5.12
C VAL A 4 10.52 -10.18 4.62
N ALA A 5 11.12 -11.37 4.56
CA ALA A 5 10.43 -12.57 4.12
C ALA A 5 10.81 -13.74 5.03
N CYS A 6 9.87 -14.66 5.21
CA CYS A 6 10.10 -15.96 5.83
C CYS A 6 9.31 -17.03 5.08
N ALA A 7 9.37 -18.28 5.53
CA ALA A 7 8.67 -19.39 4.89
C ALA A 7 7.12 -19.24 4.85
N ARG A 8 6.54 -18.33 5.66
CA ARG A 8 5.08 -18.15 5.76
C ARG A 8 4.58 -16.85 5.13
N ALA A 9 5.44 -15.85 5.00
CA ALA A 9 5.00 -14.51 4.68
C ALA A 9 6.09 -13.67 4.03
N PHE A 10 5.64 -12.72 3.23
CA PHE A 10 6.42 -11.62 2.70
C PHE A 10 5.82 -10.31 3.21
N ALA A 11 6.64 -9.45 3.80
CA ALA A 11 6.20 -8.17 4.35
C ALA A 11 7.06 -7.02 3.83
N VAL A 12 6.39 -5.92 3.48
CA VAL A 12 6.99 -4.70 2.97
C VAL A 12 6.52 -3.53 3.81
N GLU A 13 7.43 -2.64 4.14
CA GLU A 13 7.11 -1.37 4.75
C GLU A 13 7.72 -0.22 3.95
N VAL A 14 6.86 0.73 3.58
CA VAL A 14 7.21 1.95 2.86
C VAL A 14 7.00 3.11 3.82
N LEU A 15 8.00 3.99 3.90
CA LEU A 15 7.90 5.28 4.57
C LEU A 15 8.28 6.36 3.57
N ASP A 16 7.53 7.45 3.58
CA ASP A 16 7.87 8.69 2.89
C ASP A 16 7.67 9.87 3.84
N GLU A 17 8.28 11.01 3.53
CA GLU A 17 8.18 12.26 4.29
C GLU A 17 7.26 13.28 3.58
N GLY A 18 6.37 12.79 2.71
CA GLY A 18 5.42 13.61 1.96
C GLY A 18 4.29 14.17 2.84
N PRO A 19 3.41 15.01 2.27
CA PRO A 19 2.22 15.45 2.98
C PRO A 19 1.32 14.25 3.36
N PRO A 20 0.57 14.33 4.47
CA PRO A 20 -0.39 13.31 4.85
C PRO A 20 -1.35 12.98 3.71
N PHE A 21 -1.45 11.70 3.39
CA PHE A 21 -2.35 11.17 2.37
C PHE A 21 -3.54 10.48 3.04
N ASP A 22 -4.77 10.82 2.64
CA ASP A 22 -5.96 10.09 3.12
C ASP A 22 -6.18 8.82 2.28
N PRO A 23 -5.91 7.61 2.83
CA PRO A 23 -6.06 6.35 2.11
C PRO A 23 -7.52 5.99 1.79
N ASN A 24 -8.49 6.64 2.43
CA ASN A 24 -9.91 6.44 2.17
C ASN A 24 -10.43 7.37 1.08
N SER A 25 -9.73 8.47 0.80
CA SER A 25 -10.02 9.36 -0.32
C SER A 25 -9.60 8.79 -1.68
N ALA A 26 -8.79 7.73 -1.68
CA ALA A 26 -8.36 7.05 -2.90
C ALA A 26 -9.57 6.42 -3.59
N ALA A 27 -10.00 7.03 -4.70
CA ALA A 27 -11.09 6.52 -5.51
C ALA A 27 -10.75 5.12 -6.04
N LEU A 28 -11.75 4.24 -6.08
CA LEU A 28 -11.61 2.99 -6.82
C LEU A 28 -11.38 3.32 -8.31
N PRO A 29 -10.29 2.81 -8.91
CA PRO A 29 -10.01 3.09 -10.29
C PRO A 29 -11.02 2.40 -11.21
N ASP A 30 -11.37 3.08 -12.31
CA ASP A 30 -12.14 2.50 -13.40
C ASP A 30 -11.19 1.61 -14.22
N LEU A 31 -11.34 0.29 -14.10
CA LEU A 31 -10.48 -0.70 -14.76
C LEU A 31 -10.64 -0.69 -16.29
N GLU A 32 -11.78 -0.20 -16.82
CA GLU A 32 -12.00 -0.04 -18.25
C GLU A 32 -11.31 1.21 -18.80
N LYS A 33 -11.02 2.18 -17.91
CA LYS A 33 -10.28 3.41 -18.20
C LYS A 33 -9.06 3.50 -17.32
N MET A 34 -8.16 2.52 -17.45
CA MET A 34 -6.88 2.52 -16.74
C MET A 34 -6.18 3.88 -16.92
N ARG A 35 -6.06 4.62 -15.81
CA ARG A 35 -5.32 5.87 -15.76
C ARG A 35 -3.88 5.55 -15.38
N GLU A 36 -2.92 6.28 -15.94
CA GLU A 36 -1.49 6.08 -15.62
C GLU A 36 -1.16 6.38 -14.15
N ASN A 37 -1.98 7.18 -13.47
CA ASN A 37 -1.81 7.59 -12.08
C ASN A 37 -3.01 7.20 -11.19
N GLY A 38 -2.81 7.21 -9.87
CA GLY A 38 -3.87 6.91 -8.89
C GLY A 38 -4.12 5.42 -8.62
N MET A 39 -3.36 4.53 -9.24
CA MET A 39 -3.54 3.08 -9.09
C MET A 39 -2.86 2.49 -7.85
N GLY A 40 -1.93 3.21 -7.22
CA GLY A 40 -1.03 2.64 -6.20
C GLY A 40 -1.75 1.92 -5.06
N ILE A 41 -2.66 2.61 -4.37
CA ILE A 41 -3.42 2.03 -3.24
C ILE A 41 -4.29 0.85 -3.67
N TYR A 42 -4.91 0.96 -4.84
CA TYR A 42 -5.72 -0.13 -5.39
C TYR A 42 -4.85 -1.38 -5.63
N LEU A 43 -3.72 -1.23 -6.32
CA LEU A 43 -2.80 -2.34 -6.59
C LEU A 43 -2.25 -2.96 -5.31
N MET A 44 -1.94 -2.14 -4.29
CA MET A 44 -1.52 -2.65 -2.98
C MET A 44 -2.61 -3.52 -2.34
N ARG A 45 -3.87 -3.04 -2.34
CA ARG A 45 -5.02 -3.76 -1.76
C ARG A 45 -5.36 -5.05 -2.51
N GLU A 46 -5.19 -5.07 -3.83
CA GLU A 46 -5.44 -6.26 -4.65
C GLU A 46 -4.31 -7.30 -4.54
N ALA A 47 -3.06 -6.85 -4.48
CA ALA A 47 -1.91 -7.75 -4.47
C ALA A 47 -1.68 -8.38 -3.09
N MET A 48 -1.86 -7.60 -2.02
CA MET A 48 -1.48 -7.95 -0.66
C MET A 48 -2.69 -8.41 0.17
N ASP A 49 -2.47 -9.31 1.12
CA ASP A 49 -3.57 -9.82 1.96
C ASP A 49 -3.87 -8.89 3.14
N VAL A 50 -2.87 -8.13 3.60
CA VAL A 50 -3.00 -7.10 4.63
C VAL A 50 -2.34 -5.82 4.12
N VAL A 51 -3.04 -4.69 4.26
CA VAL A 51 -2.53 -3.34 3.97
C VAL A 51 -2.95 -2.40 5.09
N GLU A 52 -1.99 -1.85 5.81
CA GLU A 52 -2.19 -0.87 6.88
C GLU A 52 -1.50 0.44 6.48
N ILE A 53 -2.21 1.55 6.58
CA ILE A 53 -1.71 2.88 6.19
C ILE A 53 -1.85 3.82 7.39
N GLU A 54 -0.75 4.42 7.80
CA GLU A 54 -0.66 5.42 8.87
C GLU A 54 -0.16 6.74 8.26
N CYS A 55 -0.93 7.82 8.39
CA CYS A 55 -0.63 9.15 7.81
C CYS A 55 -0.58 10.26 8.87
N ASN A 56 -0.57 9.88 10.14
CA ASN A 56 -0.58 10.73 11.34
C ASN A 56 0.83 10.86 11.98
N LEU A 57 1.87 10.61 11.19
CA LEU A 57 3.28 10.75 11.53
C LEU A 57 3.89 11.87 10.67
N PRO A 58 5.15 12.29 10.89
CA PRO A 58 5.87 13.04 9.87
C PRO A 58 5.99 12.17 8.63
N GLY A 59 5.11 12.40 7.64
CA GLY A 59 5.03 11.59 6.43
C GLY A 59 3.95 10.51 6.44
N ASN A 60 4.10 9.51 5.57
CA ASN A 60 3.19 8.37 5.46
C ASN A 60 3.93 7.06 5.65
N ARG A 61 3.24 6.09 6.24
CA ARG A 61 3.72 4.72 6.40
C ARG A 61 2.70 3.75 5.82
N VAL A 62 3.18 2.83 5.00
CA VAL A 62 2.38 1.73 4.45
C VAL A 62 3.04 0.41 4.84
N ARG A 63 2.31 -0.44 5.55
CA ARG A 63 2.71 -1.82 5.87
C ARG A 63 1.86 -2.78 5.08
N MET A 64 2.51 -3.76 4.45
CA MET A 64 1.85 -4.74 3.60
C MET A 64 2.34 -6.14 3.92
N ILE A 65 1.42 -7.10 3.98
CA ILE A 65 1.74 -8.52 4.19
C ILE A 65 1.08 -9.37 3.10
N LYS A 66 1.85 -10.28 2.52
CA LYS A 66 1.37 -11.39 1.68
C LYS A 66 1.69 -12.71 2.35
N TRP A 67 0.68 -13.53 2.59
CA TRP A 67 0.85 -14.89 3.09
C TRP A 67 1.24 -15.81 1.94
N LEU A 68 2.33 -16.55 2.12
CA LEU A 68 2.80 -17.51 1.14
C LEU A 68 2.01 -18.81 1.33
N ARG A 69 1.36 -19.28 0.25
CA ARG A 69 0.65 -20.56 0.20
C ARG A 69 1.49 -21.60 -0.51
#